data_AF-A0A507F3E2-F1
#
_entry.id   AF-A0A507F3E2-F1
#
_cell.length_a   1.000
_cell.length_b   1.000
_cell.length_c   1.000
_cell.angle_alpha   90.00
_cell.angle_beta   90.00
_cell.angle_gamma   90.00
#
_symmetry.space_group_name_H-M   'P 1'
#
loop_
_entity.id
_entity.type
_entity.pdbx_description
1 polymer ?
#
loop_
_entity_poly.entity_id
_entity_poly.type
_entity_poly.pdbx_seq_one_letter_code
_entity_poly.pdbx_strand_id
1 'polypeptide(L)'
;MLTSAFASLILAVAVFAAPTSVENSGRPVSGKASTGQGISESTSNRATSKEEPKAAAGPAPAKIDLTVLNFALTLEHLEATYYQQGLRKFGLESFKSIGLPGFVLEQFNTIAADESIHVTFLQNAIAATFGVDLAVPKCTYNFDGALANIESFITFAAILEKTGVQAYDGGIKLIVNNDIKTAAATIATVEGRHSSFLNLLTGAGPAPGPFDTPLGIRPVISIAAGLIKSCPYTLPATPFPALTTVTGRGLTSGTPVSTGSVIPLMFKGGMGMSAETARGMSCNWVFGVEPQVRTRIQMGREGPECQVPAQITRAAFTQAVVFVVNQQRDVTLDDDKNVVAGPATIFVSGESRMGASGSRQE
;
A
#
# COMPACT_ATOMS: atom_id res chain seq x y z
N MET A 1 -2.94 33.54 15.86
CA MET A 1 -3.15 32.28 16.62
C MET A 1 -2.99 31.11 15.65
N LEU A 2 -1.75 30.76 15.35
CA LEU A 2 -1.35 29.53 14.65
C LEU A 2 -0.40 28.82 15.62
N THR A 3 -0.94 28.06 16.57
CA THR A 3 -0.15 27.44 17.62
C THR A 3 -0.81 26.14 18.03
N SER A 4 -0.23 25.00 17.61
CA SER A 4 -0.12 23.74 18.37
C SER A 4 -0.23 22.45 17.53
N ALA A 5 -0.87 22.45 16.35
CA ALA A 5 -1.10 21.21 15.60
C ALA A 5 -0.05 20.96 14.49
N PHE A 6 0.24 21.98 13.66
CA PHE A 6 1.25 21.87 12.60
C PHE A 6 2.67 21.58 13.13
N ALA A 7 3.01 22.01 14.34
CA ALA A 7 4.34 21.79 14.90
C ALA A 7 4.59 20.31 15.30
N SER A 8 3.56 19.57 15.73
CA SER A 8 3.74 18.19 16.21
C SER A 8 3.92 17.19 15.07
N LEU A 9 3.32 17.41 13.90
CA LEU A 9 3.56 16.54 12.73
C LEU A 9 4.87 16.90 12.02
N ILE A 10 5.23 18.19 11.96
CA ILE A 10 6.52 18.64 11.41
C ILE A 10 7.70 18.14 12.27
N LEU A 11 7.54 18.02 13.60
CA LEU A 11 8.59 17.45 14.45
C LEU A 11 8.89 15.98 14.15
N ALA A 12 7.92 15.20 13.66
CA ALA A 12 8.16 13.82 13.23
C ALA A 12 8.94 13.76 11.89
N VAL A 13 8.79 14.77 11.02
CA VAL A 13 9.53 14.90 9.75
C VAL A 13 10.96 15.41 9.99
N ALA A 14 11.17 16.25 11.00
CA ALA A 14 12.46 16.89 11.27
C ALA A 14 13.56 15.97 11.88
N VAL A 15 13.26 14.70 12.14
CA VAL A 15 14.25 13.73 12.67
C VAL A 15 15.09 13.07 11.56
N PHE A 16 14.72 13.22 10.28
CA PHE A 16 15.53 12.72 9.16
C PHE A 16 16.55 13.76 8.68
N ALA A 17 17.57 14.01 9.49
CA ALA A 17 18.85 14.50 8.98
C ALA A 17 19.85 13.32 9.01
N ALA A 18 20.25 12.85 7.83
CA ALA A 18 21.29 11.83 7.68
C ALA A 18 22.60 12.27 8.37
N PRO A 19 23.42 11.32 8.90
CA PRO A 19 24.64 11.66 9.61
C PRO A 19 25.69 12.22 8.65
N THR A 20 26.06 13.49 8.83
CA THR A 20 27.29 14.05 8.26
C THR A 20 28.48 13.53 9.07
N SER A 21 29.37 12.79 8.42
CA SER A 21 30.68 12.45 8.93
C SER A 21 31.44 13.72 9.31
N VAL A 22 31.78 13.90 10.58
CA VAL A 22 32.76 14.90 11.02
C VAL A 22 33.79 14.22 11.91
N GLU A 23 34.97 14.04 11.33
CA GLU A 23 36.20 13.65 12.00
C GLU A 23 36.69 14.84 12.83
N ASN A 24 36.86 14.62 14.12
CA ASN A 24 37.22 15.64 15.11
C ASN A 24 38.74 15.66 15.31
N SER A 25 39.38 16.81 15.13
CA SER A 25 40.77 17.06 15.53
C SER A 25 40.89 18.38 16.29
N GLY A 26 41.39 18.29 17.53
CA GLY A 26 42.34 19.27 18.06
C GLY A 26 41.85 20.36 19.02
N ARG A 27 41.82 20.02 20.32
CA ARG A 27 42.37 20.74 21.51
C ARG A 27 41.98 22.21 21.87
N PRO A 28 42.13 22.60 23.16
CA PRO A 28 41.29 23.59 23.83
C PRO A 28 41.97 24.95 24.07
N VAL A 29 41.17 25.98 24.40
CA VAL A 29 41.65 27.22 25.04
C VAL A 29 40.73 27.64 26.19
N SER A 30 41.40 28.01 27.29
CA SER A 30 40.92 28.45 28.59
C SER A 30 40.48 29.92 28.59
N GLY A 31 39.53 30.29 29.46
CA GLY A 31 39.13 31.68 29.68
C GLY A 31 38.40 31.87 31.02
N LYS A 32 38.96 32.72 31.89
CA LYS A 32 38.67 32.91 33.32
C LYS A 32 37.40 33.70 33.65
N ALA A 33 36.98 33.48 34.90
CA ALA A 33 36.07 34.21 35.77
C ALA A 33 36.11 35.75 35.75
N SER A 34 34.98 36.38 36.09
CA SER A 34 34.95 37.52 37.04
C SER A 34 33.58 37.69 37.70
N THR A 35 33.67 38.07 38.97
CA THR A 35 32.73 38.26 40.07
C THR A 35 31.86 39.52 39.96
N GLY A 36 30.70 39.52 40.63
CA GLY A 36 29.91 40.71 40.96
C GLY A 36 28.85 40.38 42.03
N GLN A 37 28.76 41.20 43.07
CA GLN A 37 28.34 40.88 44.44
C GLN A 37 27.17 41.77 44.91
N GLY A 38 26.33 41.25 45.80
CA GLY A 38 25.36 41.98 46.65
C GLY A 38 24.03 42.31 45.95
N ILE A 39 22.85 42.32 46.58
CA ILE A 39 22.49 42.68 47.96
C ILE A 39 21.23 41.88 48.36
N SER A 40 21.13 41.55 49.65
CA SER A 40 20.02 40.84 50.30
C SER A 40 18.96 41.84 50.75
N GLU A 41 17.67 41.58 50.49
CA GLU A 41 16.57 42.15 51.27
C GLU A 41 15.42 41.13 51.41
N SER A 42 15.03 40.92 52.66
CA SER A 42 14.00 40.00 53.13
C SER A 42 12.63 40.66 53.06
N THR A 43 11.63 40.01 52.47
CA THR A 43 10.22 40.16 52.90
C THR A 43 9.35 38.94 52.55
N SER A 44 8.79 38.38 53.63
CA SER A 44 7.41 37.87 53.78
C SER A 44 6.85 36.78 52.84
N ASN A 45 6.59 35.63 53.45
CA ASN A 45 5.75 34.53 52.95
C ASN A 45 4.36 35.01 52.50
N ARG A 46 4.02 34.71 51.23
CA ARG A 46 2.63 34.41 50.84
C ARG A 46 2.65 33.28 49.82
N ALA A 47 2.32 32.08 50.28
CA ALA A 47 2.07 30.93 49.42
C ALA A 47 0.83 31.22 48.56
N THR A 48 1.04 31.73 47.35
CA THR A 48 0.06 31.64 46.28
C THR A 48 0.32 30.34 45.56
N SER A 49 -0.57 29.36 45.75
CA SER A 49 -0.69 28.20 44.88
C SER A 49 -0.91 28.70 43.45
N LYS A 50 0.16 28.71 42.65
CA LYS A 50 0.06 28.80 41.19
C LYS A 50 -0.64 27.52 40.73
N GLU A 51 -1.94 27.61 40.54
CA GLU A 51 -2.65 26.61 39.75
C GLU A 51 -2.16 26.79 38.31
N GLU A 52 -1.33 25.85 37.87
CA GLU A 52 -0.88 25.75 36.49
C GLU A 52 -2.13 25.62 35.61
N PRO A 53 -2.28 26.42 34.53
CA PRO A 53 -3.47 26.33 33.71
C PRO A 53 -3.47 24.96 33.05
N LYS A 54 -4.36 24.07 33.53
CA LYS A 54 -4.66 22.79 32.89
C LYS A 54 -5.14 23.10 31.48
N ALA A 55 -4.23 22.95 30.52
CA ALA A 55 -4.57 23.02 29.10
C ALA A 55 -5.80 22.13 28.90
N ALA A 56 -6.89 22.73 28.40
CA ALA A 56 -8.08 21.98 28.07
C ALA A 56 -7.64 20.92 27.06
N ALA A 57 -7.65 19.65 27.49
CA ALA A 57 -7.36 18.53 26.62
C ALA A 57 -8.35 18.64 25.45
N GLY A 58 -7.81 18.74 24.24
CA GLY A 58 -8.63 18.75 23.02
C GLY A 58 -9.52 17.50 22.97
N PRO A 59 -10.54 17.48 22.09
CA PRO A 59 -11.37 16.30 21.92
C PRO A 59 -10.51 15.06 21.72
N ALA A 60 -10.88 13.97 22.40
CA ALA A 60 -10.14 12.72 22.32
C ALA A 60 -9.99 12.26 20.86
N PRO A 61 -8.83 11.74 20.45
CA PRO A 61 -8.62 11.25 19.10
C PRO A 61 -9.67 10.22 18.68
N ALA A 62 -10.09 10.27 17.41
CA ALA A 62 -11.09 9.35 16.89
C ALA A 62 -10.51 7.93 16.84
N LYS A 63 -11.21 6.95 17.44
CA LYS A 63 -10.74 5.54 17.48
C LYS A 63 -10.53 4.94 16.08
N ILE A 64 -11.30 5.39 15.09
CA ILE A 64 -11.17 4.93 13.71
C ILE A 64 -9.82 5.30 13.10
N ASP A 65 -9.25 6.45 13.46
CA ASP A 65 -7.93 6.88 12.96
C ASP A 65 -6.84 5.91 13.42
N LEU A 66 -6.89 5.44 14.68
CA LEU A 66 -5.97 4.40 15.16
C LEU A 66 -6.12 3.09 14.39
N THR A 67 -7.36 2.70 14.06
CA THR A 67 -7.61 1.51 13.24
C THR A 67 -7.01 1.65 11.84
N VAL A 68 -7.20 2.80 11.19
CA VAL A 68 -6.69 3.08 9.84
C VAL A 68 -5.15 3.15 9.84
N LEU A 69 -4.55 3.80 10.84
CA LEU A 69 -3.09 3.89 10.97
C LEU A 69 -2.45 2.53 11.22
N ASN A 70 -3.02 1.70 12.10
CA ASN A 70 -2.50 0.35 12.32
C ASN A 70 -2.74 -0.58 11.13
N PHE A 71 -3.81 -0.36 10.36
CA PHE A 71 -4.02 -1.03 9.09
C PHE A 71 -2.94 -0.67 8.07
N ALA A 72 -2.64 0.62 7.88
CA ALA A 72 -1.53 1.05 7.02
C ALA A 72 -0.19 0.47 7.52
N LEU A 73 0.12 0.59 8.81
CA LEU A 73 1.36 0.09 9.42
C LEU A 73 1.54 -1.43 9.22
N THR A 74 0.45 -2.19 9.16
CA THR A 74 0.50 -3.62 8.84
C THR A 74 1.07 -3.88 7.45
N LEU A 75 0.70 -3.07 6.46
CA LEU A 75 1.16 -3.18 5.06
C LEU A 75 2.60 -2.66 4.93
N GLU A 76 2.90 -1.51 5.51
CA GLU A 76 4.26 -0.93 5.50
C GLU A 76 5.29 -1.89 6.11
N HIS A 77 4.93 -2.58 7.21
CA HIS A 77 5.80 -3.60 7.79
C HIS A 77 6.05 -4.78 6.83
N LEU A 78 5.06 -5.13 6.00
CA LEU A 78 5.17 -6.19 5.02
C LEU A 78 6.09 -5.75 3.88
N GLU A 79 5.85 -4.59 3.29
CA GLU A 79 6.62 -4.01 2.19
C GLU A 79 8.08 -3.76 2.60
N ALA A 80 8.31 -3.06 3.72
CA ALA A 80 9.67 -2.84 4.23
C ALA A 80 10.43 -4.15 4.47
N THR A 81 9.75 -5.18 4.99
CA THR A 81 10.38 -6.49 5.20
C THR A 81 10.62 -7.23 3.89
N TYR A 82 9.72 -7.09 2.92
CA TYR A 82 9.84 -7.68 1.58
C TYR A 82 11.04 -7.12 0.83
N TYR A 83 11.17 -5.80 0.73
CA TYR A 83 12.31 -5.16 0.09
C TYR A 83 13.62 -5.45 0.80
N GLN A 84 13.65 -5.41 2.14
CA GLN A 84 14.87 -5.72 2.89
C GLN A 84 15.37 -7.15 2.61
N GLN A 85 14.46 -8.13 2.53
CA GLN A 85 14.84 -9.52 2.22
C GLN A 85 15.19 -9.70 0.74
N GLY A 86 14.44 -9.07 -0.17
CA GLY A 86 14.69 -9.10 -1.61
C GLY A 86 16.06 -8.52 -1.96
N LEU A 87 16.42 -7.35 -1.44
CA LEU A 87 17.70 -6.68 -1.71
C LEU A 87 18.90 -7.38 -1.06
N ARG A 88 18.69 -8.21 -0.03
CA ARG A 88 19.74 -9.13 0.47
C ARG A 88 19.98 -10.30 -0.48
N LYS A 89 18.95 -10.72 -1.22
CA LYS A 89 18.99 -11.88 -2.12
C LYS A 89 19.40 -11.51 -3.53
N PHE A 90 18.98 -10.34 -4.02
CA PHE A 90 19.14 -9.91 -5.40
C PHE A 90 19.97 -8.62 -5.46
N GLY A 91 21.19 -8.74 -5.96
CA GLY A 91 22.10 -7.62 -6.19
C GLY A 91 22.16 -7.22 -7.65
N LEU A 92 23.09 -6.32 -8.00
CA LEU A 92 23.27 -5.76 -9.35
C LEU A 92 23.31 -6.83 -10.46
N GLU A 93 23.99 -7.95 -10.22
CA GLU A 93 24.10 -9.02 -11.22
C GLU A 93 22.76 -9.74 -11.49
N SER A 94 21.85 -9.81 -10.50
CA SER A 94 20.50 -10.35 -10.70
C SER A 94 19.65 -9.46 -11.61
N PHE A 95 19.77 -8.13 -11.47
CA PHE A 95 19.06 -7.19 -12.35
C PHE A 95 19.64 -7.23 -13.78
N LYS A 96 20.97 -7.27 -13.91
CA LYS A 96 21.64 -7.40 -15.21
C LYS A 96 21.30 -8.71 -15.93
N SER A 97 21.10 -9.81 -15.19
CA SER A 97 20.81 -11.11 -15.81
C SER A 97 19.50 -11.13 -16.61
N ILE A 98 18.58 -10.21 -16.32
CA ILE A 98 17.34 -10.01 -17.08
C ILE A 98 17.38 -8.73 -17.93
N GLY A 99 18.57 -8.16 -18.16
CA GLY A 99 18.78 -7.01 -19.02
C GLY A 99 18.41 -5.66 -18.41
N LEU A 100 18.16 -5.58 -17.10
CA LEU A 100 17.83 -4.32 -16.45
C LEU A 100 19.09 -3.49 -16.13
N PRO A 101 19.08 -2.18 -16.41
CA PRO A 101 20.22 -1.30 -16.15
C PRO A 101 20.41 -1.03 -14.65
N GLY A 102 21.63 -0.66 -14.25
CA GLY A 102 22.02 -0.51 -12.84
C GLY A 102 21.16 0.48 -12.05
N PHE A 103 20.65 1.55 -12.67
CA PHE A 103 19.78 2.53 -11.99
C PHE A 103 18.49 1.90 -11.45
N VAL A 104 18.04 0.75 -12.01
CA VAL A 104 16.87 0.04 -11.51
C VAL A 104 17.11 -0.43 -10.07
N LEU A 105 18.29 -0.96 -9.76
CA LEU A 105 18.63 -1.33 -8.38
C LEU A 105 18.64 -0.11 -7.45
N GLU A 106 19.09 1.05 -7.93
CA GLU A 106 19.04 2.29 -7.15
C GLU A 106 17.60 2.68 -6.82
N GLN A 107 16.66 2.56 -7.76
CA GLN A 107 15.24 2.79 -7.50
C GLN A 107 14.67 1.80 -6.48
N PHE A 108 15.01 0.51 -6.56
CA PHE A 108 14.60 -0.46 -5.53
C PHE A 108 15.16 -0.13 -4.14
N ASN A 109 16.40 0.39 -4.05
CA ASN A 109 16.95 0.85 -2.77
C ASN A 109 16.22 2.09 -2.24
N THR A 110 15.81 3.02 -3.13
CA THR A 110 14.97 4.16 -2.75
C THR A 110 13.64 3.70 -2.19
N ILE A 111 12.92 2.82 -2.89
CA ILE A 111 11.64 2.28 -2.41
C ILE A 111 11.82 1.62 -1.03
N ALA A 112 12.83 0.74 -0.89
CA ALA A 112 13.11 0.09 0.39
C ALA A 112 13.38 1.07 1.56
N ALA A 113 14.00 2.21 1.27
CA ALA A 113 14.25 3.25 2.26
C ALA A 113 12.95 4.01 2.59
N ASP A 114 12.15 4.35 1.59
CA ASP A 114 10.85 5.00 1.75
C ASP A 114 9.92 4.14 2.63
N GLU A 115 9.80 2.83 2.37
CA GLU A 115 8.96 1.93 3.19
C GLU A 115 9.42 1.86 4.65
N SER A 116 10.73 1.89 4.89
CA SER A 116 11.26 1.93 6.25
C SER A 116 10.93 3.25 6.96
N ILE A 117 10.89 4.35 6.20
CA ILE A 117 10.51 5.68 6.68
C ILE A 117 9.00 5.74 6.95
N HIS A 118 8.16 5.17 6.07
CA HIS A 118 6.72 5.06 6.28
C HIS A 118 6.39 4.31 7.57
N VAL A 119 7.01 3.14 7.82
CA VAL A 119 6.87 2.40 9.09
C VAL A 119 7.19 3.29 10.28
N THR A 120 8.33 3.96 10.26
CA THR A 120 8.79 4.82 11.36
C THR A 120 7.83 6.00 11.58
N PHE A 121 7.37 6.61 10.50
CA PHE A 121 6.42 7.71 10.53
C PHE A 121 5.10 7.28 11.17
N LEU A 122 4.52 6.15 10.74
CA LEU A 122 3.25 5.65 11.28
C LEU A 122 3.37 5.25 12.75
N GLN A 123 4.46 4.59 13.14
CA GLN A 123 4.73 4.28 14.56
C GLN A 123 4.75 5.54 15.41
N ASN A 124 5.45 6.58 14.94
CA ASN A 124 5.53 7.87 15.63
C ASN A 124 4.18 8.59 15.67
N ALA A 125 3.43 8.59 14.58
CA ALA A 125 2.10 9.20 14.52
C ALA A 125 1.11 8.53 15.49
N ILE A 126 1.14 7.19 15.57
CA ILE A 126 0.33 6.43 16.52
C ILE A 126 0.77 6.73 17.95
N ALA A 127 2.08 6.70 18.23
CA ALA A 127 2.63 6.96 19.55
C ALA A 127 2.26 8.35 20.06
N ALA A 128 2.41 9.38 19.21
CA ALA A 128 2.14 10.76 19.55
C ALA A 128 0.63 11.05 19.74
N THR A 129 -0.22 10.38 18.98
CA THR A 129 -1.66 10.68 18.95
C THR A 129 -2.45 9.81 19.93
N PHE A 130 -2.11 8.53 20.05
CA PHE A 130 -2.90 7.54 20.79
C PHE A 130 -2.14 6.89 21.96
N GLY A 131 -0.81 6.83 21.89
CA GLY A 131 0.05 6.25 22.93
C GLY A 131 1.10 5.28 22.38
N VAL A 132 2.26 5.23 23.04
CA VAL A 132 3.49 4.55 22.56
C VAL A 132 3.33 3.05 22.31
N ASP A 133 2.42 2.39 23.03
CA ASP A 133 2.24 0.92 22.96
C ASP A 133 1.11 0.48 22.02
N LEU A 134 0.51 1.41 21.25
CA LEU A 134 -0.65 1.12 20.40
C LEU A 134 -0.30 0.84 18.94
N ALA A 135 0.96 1.02 18.53
CA ALA A 135 1.41 0.65 17.21
C ALA A 135 1.57 -0.88 17.11
N VAL A 136 0.99 -1.48 16.07
CA VAL A 136 1.13 -2.92 15.86
C VAL A 136 2.58 -3.28 15.50
N PRO A 137 3.12 -4.38 16.05
CA PRO A 137 4.41 -4.90 15.63
C PRO A 137 4.31 -5.54 14.24
N LYS A 138 5.45 -5.85 13.61
CA LYS A 138 5.46 -6.59 12.34
C LYS A 138 4.94 -8.02 12.49
N CYS A 139 4.34 -8.54 11.43
CA CYS A 139 4.01 -9.96 11.32
C CYS A 139 5.26 -10.79 10.96
N THR A 140 5.08 -12.11 10.93
CA THR A 140 6.01 -13.03 10.25
C THR A 140 5.48 -13.31 8.85
N TYR A 141 6.40 -13.40 7.89
CA TYR A 141 6.07 -13.50 6.47
C TYR A 141 6.61 -14.79 5.85
N ASN A 142 5.98 -15.21 4.77
CA ASN A 142 6.51 -16.23 3.87
C ASN A 142 6.62 -15.64 2.46
N PHE A 143 7.86 -15.42 2.02
CA PHE A 143 8.15 -14.87 0.70
C PHE A 143 8.80 -15.88 -0.24
N ASP A 144 8.76 -17.19 0.05
CA ASP A 144 9.48 -18.20 -0.74
C ASP A 144 9.13 -18.14 -2.23
N GLY A 145 7.84 -17.99 -2.55
CA GLY A 145 7.37 -17.80 -3.92
C GLY A 145 7.65 -16.40 -4.47
N ALA A 146 7.43 -15.37 -3.64
CA ALA A 146 7.57 -13.96 -4.03
C ALA A 146 9.03 -13.52 -4.22
N LEU A 147 9.99 -14.28 -3.67
CA LEU A 147 11.42 -14.08 -3.82
C LEU A 147 12.08 -15.29 -4.49
N ALA A 148 11.34 -16.11 -5.26
CA ALA A 148 11.89 -17.31 -5.89
C ALA A 148 13.04 -16.98 -6.87
N ASN A 149 12.86 -15.95 -7.68
CA ASN A 149 13.82 -15.40 -8.63
C ASN A 149 13.62 -13.88 -8.78
N ILE A 150 14.44 -13.21 -9.61
CA ILE A 150 14.41 -11.75 -9.80
C ILE A 150 13.10 -11.30 -10.44
N GLU A 151 12.53 -12.08 -11.35
CA GLU A 151 11.25 -11.80 -12.00
C GLU A 151 10.09 -11.85 -11.01
N SER A 152 10.05 -12.85 -10.13
CA SER A 152 9.11 -12.92 -9.02
C SER A 152 9.29 -11.73 -8.07
N PHE A 153 10.53 -11.33 -7.76
CA PHE A 153 10.79 -10.18 -6.90
C PHE A 153 10.17 -8.89 -7.48
N ILE A 154 10.41 -8.62 -8.76
CA ILE A 154 9.88 -7.43 -9.44
C ILE A 154 8.35 -7.51 -9.57
N THR A 155 7.81 -8.69 -9.90
CA THR A 155 6.37 -8.88 -10.09
C THR A 155 5.59 -8.67 -8.78
N PHE A 156 6.08 -9.24 -7.67
CA PHE A 156 5.43 -9.08 -6.38
C PHE A 156 5.65 -7.69 -5.79
N ALA A 157 6.80 -7.04 -6.03
CA ALA A 157 6.96 -5.61 -5.73
C ALA A 157 5.85 -4.80 -6.42
N ALA A 158 5.61 -5.00 -7.73
CA ALA A 158 4.57 -4.27 -8.46
C ALA A 158 3.15 -4.50 -7.88
N ILE A 159 2.89 -5.71 -7.39
CA ILE A 159 1.62 -6.05 -6.72
C ILE A 159 1.49 -5.35 -5.37
N LEU A 160 2.58 -5.33 -4.57
CA LEU A 160 2.60 -4.70 -3.26
C LEU A 160 2.40 -3.19 -3.36
N GLU A 161 3.22 -2.47 -4.12
CA GLU A 161 3.06 -1.02 -4.29
C GLU A 161 1.68 -0.64 -4.79
N LYS A 162 1.14 -1.44 -5.72
CA LYS A 162 -0.23 -1.20 -6.18
C LYS A 162 -1.24 -1.42 -5.04
N THR A 163 -1.05 -2.43 -4.22
CA THR A 163 -1.88 -2.69 -3.04
C THR A 163 -1.77 -1.55 -2.03
N GLY A 164 -0.57 -0.99 -1.81
CA GLY A 164 -0.31 0.22 -1.02
C GLY A 164 -1.16 1.40 -1.50
N VAL A 165 -1.07 1.74 -2.79
CA VAL A 165 -1.93 2.77 -3.41
C VAL A 165 -3.41 2.52 -3.13
N GLN A 166 -3.90 1.31 -3.40
CA GLN A 166 -5.31 0.96 -3.20
C GLN A 166 -5.75 1.09 -1.73
N ALA A 167 -4.87 0.75 -0.78
CA ALA A 167 -5.11 0.89 0.65
C ALA A 167 -5.20 2.35 1.09
N TYR A 168 -4.24 3.19 0.67
CA TYR A 168 -4.24 4.60 1.03
C TYR A 168 -5.45 5.33 0.42
N ASP A 169 -5.76 5.09 -0.86
CA ASP A 169 -6.90 5.73 -1.51
C ASP A 169 -8.24 5.30 -0.89
N GLY A 170 -8.38 4.04 -0.49
CA GLY A 170 -9.58 3.54 0.19
C GLY A 170 -9.67 3.97 1.66
N GLY A 171 -8.53 4.10 2.34
CA GLY A 171 -8.42 4.44 3.75
C GLY A 171 -8.52 5.93 4.05
N ILE A 172 -8.08 6.81 3.15
CA ILE A 172 -7.98 8.25 3.40
C ILE A 172 -9.31 8.90 3.79
N LYS A 173 -10.43 8.40 3.23
CA LYS A 173 -11.78 8.89 3.55
C LYS A 173 -12.21 8.57 4.98
N LEU A 174 -11.63 7.55 5.61
CA LEU A 174 -11.99 7.08 6.96
C LEU A 174 -11.31 7.91 8.05
N ILE A 175 -10.24 8.63 7.70
CA ILE A 175 -9.46 9.43 8.64
C ILE A 175 -10.25 10.69 9.02
N VAL A 176 -10.41 10.94 10.31
CA VAL A 176 -11.09 12.11 10.88
C VAL A 176 -10.09 13.24 11.11
N ASN A 177 -8.92 12.95 11.67
CA ASN A 177 -7.88 13.94 11.89
C ASN A 177 -7.28 14.44 10.56
N ASN A 178 -7.40 15.74 10.29
CA ASN A 178 -6.93 16.33 9.03
C ASN A 178 -5.41 16.31 8.84
N ASP A 179 -4.64 16.35 9.93
CA ASP A 179 -3.17 16.29 9.86
C ASP A 179 -2.74 14.87 9.46
N ILE A 180 -3.33 13.85 10.08
CA ILE A 180 -3.12 12.44 9.70
C ILE A 180 -3.58 12.20 8.25
N LYS A 181 -4.73 12.77 7.86
CA LYS A 181 -5.27 12.64 6.50
C LYS A 181 -4.32 13.25 5.46
N THR A 182 -3.75 14.41 5.76
CA THR A 182 -2.79 15.08 4.89
C THR A 182 -1.53 14.25 4.75
N ALA A 183 -1.00 13.69 5.84
CA ALA A 183 0.15 12.80 5.76
C ALA A 183 -0.14 11.53 4.96
N ALA A 184 -1.29 10.90 5.18
CA ALA A 184 -1.72 9.74 4.39
C ALA A 184 -1.79 10.07 2.88
N ALA A 185 -2.26 11.26 2.51
CA ALA A 185 -2.25 11.72 1.12
C ALA A 185 -0.82 11.81 0.55
N THR A 186 0.15 12.28 1.34
CA THR A 186 1.54 12.37 0.87
C THR A 186 2.16 11.00 0.62
N ILE A 187 1.92 10.03 1.51
CA ILE A 187 2.36 8.64 1.33
C ILE A 187 1.70 8.05 0.09
N ALA A 188 0.38 8.18 -0.07
CA ALA A 188 -0.35 7.70 -1.25
C ALA A 188 0.30 8.14 -2.58
N THR A 189 0.78 9.39 -2.66
CA THR A 189 1.46 9.85 -3.89
C THR A 189 2.84 9.23 -4.11
N VAL A 190 3.55 8.87 -3.03
CA VAL A 190 4.86 8.21 -3.10
C VAL A 190 4.67 6.76 -3.56
N GLU A 191 3.75 6.03 -2.93
CA GLU A 191 3.28 4.70 -3.38
C GLU A 191 2.91 4.69 -4.87
N GLY A 192 2.18 5.72 -5.31
CA GLY A 192 1.81 5.87 -6.72
C GLY A 192 3.02 5.99 -7.66
N ARG A 193 4.10 6.65 -7.22
CA ARG A 193 5.35 6.76 -8.00
C ARG A 193 6.13 5.46 -8.01
N HIS A 194 6.18 4.75 -6.88
CA HIS A 194 6.78 3.42 -6.81
C HIS A 194 6.04 2.44 -7.72
N SER A 195 4.71 2.40 -7.62
CA SER A 195 3.84 1.62 -8.50
C SER A 195 4.04 1.98 -9.98
N SER A 196 4.10 3.27 -10.33
CA SER A 196 4.37 3.73 -11.69
C SER A 196 5.72 3.24 -12.23
N PHE A 197 6.77 3.24 -11.42
CA PHE A 197 8.07 2.73 -11.80
C PHE A 197 8.04 1.22 -12.04
N LEU A 198 7.44 0.45 -11.13
CA LEU A 198 7.36 -1.01 -11.24
C LEU A 198 6.44 -1.49 -12.37
N ASN A 199 5.40 -0.71 -12.70
CA ASN A 199 4.57 -0.97 -13.88
C ASN A 199 5.41 -1.02 -15.16
N LEU A 200 6.38 -0.10 -15.32
CA LEU A 200 7.26 -0.10 -16.49
C LEU A 200 8.13 -1.37 -16.56
N LEU A 201 8.58 -1.88 -15.42
CA LEU A 201 9.38 -3.11 -15.36
C LEU A 201 8.58 -4.38 -15.66
N THR A 202 7.27 -4.34 -15.43
CA THR A 202 6.34 -5.45 -15.68
C THR A 202 5.62 -5.33 -17.03
N GLY A 203 5.99 -4.35 -17.86
CA GLY A 203 5.45 -4.15 -19.20
C GLY A 203 4.10 -3.42 -19.25
N ALA A 204 3.63 -2.89 -18.11
CA ALA A 204 2.47 -2.02 -18.02
C ALA A 204 2.85 -0.55 -18.29
N GLY A 205 1.84 0.28 -18.58
CA GLY A 205 2.03 1.73 -18.63
C GLY A 205 2.29 2.31 -17.23
N PRO A 206 3.07 3.40 -17.11
CA PRO A 206 3.37 4.01 -15.80
C PRO A 206 2.10 4.51 -15.09
N ALA A 207 1.11 4.95 -15.86
CA ALA A 207 -0.24 5.23 -15.40
C ALA A 207 -1.21 4.28 -16.14
N PRO A 208 -1.60 3.14 -15.54
CA PRO A 208 -2.44 2.13 -16.21
C PRO A 208 -3.92 2.55 -16.31
N GLY A 209 -4.27 3.77 -15.94
CA GLY A 209 -5.59 4.37 -16.05
C GLY A 209 -5.60 5.80 -15.54
N PRO A 210 -6.70 6.56 -15.78
CA PRO A 210 -6.85 7.93 -15.30
C PRO A 210 -7.12 8.04 -13.79
N PHE A 211 -7.49 6.94 -13.14
CA PHE A 211 -7.78 6.88 -11.70
C PHE A 211 -7.22 5.59 -11.11
N ASP A 212 -6.69 5.66 -9.90
CA ASP A 212 -6.41 4.46 -9.10
C ASP A 212 -7.71 3.83 -8.56
N THR A 213 -7.63 2.55 -8.22
CA THR A 213 -8.81 1.74 -7.82
C THR A 213 -8.81 1.61 -6.30
N PRO A 214 -9.52 2.46 -5.53
CA PRO A 214 -9.47 2.37 -4.08
C PRO A 214 -10.10 1.06 -3.60
N LEU A 215 -9.50 0.41 -2.60
CA LEU A 215 -10.03 -0.81 -1.99
C LEU A 215 -10.25 -0.64 -0.48
N GLY A 216 -11.27 -1.34 0.04
CA GLY A 216 -11.52 -1.41 1.48
C GLY A 216 -10.49 -2.29 2.21
N ILE A 217 -10.50 -2.24 3.54
CA ILE A 217 -9.55 -2.95 4.42
C ILE A 217 -9.51 -4.46 4.10
N ARG A 218 -10.66 -5.11 4.02
CA ARG A 218 -10.72 -6.57 3.84
C ARG A 218 -10.23 -7.03 2.47
N PRO A 219 -10.60 -6.41 1.33
CA PRO A 219 -9.96 -6.67 0.05
C PRO A 219 -8.43 -6.53 0.09
N VAL A 220 -7.90 -5.47 0.68
CA VAL A 220 -6.45 -5.26 0.77
C VAL A 220 -5.77 -6.33 1.63
N ILE A 221 -6.31 -6.61 2.82
CA ILE A 221 -5.82 -7.69 3.68
C ILE A 221 -5.86 -9.04 2.96
N SER A 222 -6.83 -9.26 2.06
CA SER A 222 -6.92 -10.49 1.28
C SER A 222 -5.79 -10.64 0.26
N ILE A 223 -5.30 -9.53 -0.32
CA ILE A 223 -4.11 -9.53 -1.18
C ILE A 223 -2.86 -9.84 -0.34
N ALA A 224 -2.68 -9.13 0.77
CA ALA A 224 -1.52 -9.27 1.66
C ALA A 224 -1.44 -10.64 2.35
N ALA A 225 -2.58 -11.27 2.64
CA ALA A 225 -2.65 -12.51 3.40
C ALA A 225 -1.87 -13.69 2.78
N GLY A 226 -1.67 -13.69 1.47
CA GLY A 226 -0.85 -14.71 0.80
C GLY A 226 0.62 -14.70 1.22
N LEU A 227 1.11 -13.59 1.75
CA LEU A 227 2.50 -13.36 2.16
C LEU A 227 2.68 -13.33 3.68
N ILE A 228 1.58 -13.22 4.43
CA ILE A 228 1.58 -13.21 5.91
C ILE A 228 1.48 -14.65 6.42
N LYS A 229 2.47 -15.08 7.20
CA LYS A 229 2.46 -16.39 7.87
C LYS A 229 1.67 -16.33 9.18
N SER A 230 1.95 -15.34 10.01
CA SER A 230 1.21 -15.08 11.26
C SER A 230 1.52 -13.69 11.80
N CYS A 231 0.58 -13.11 12.55
CA CYS A 231 0.77 -11.83 13.25
C CYS A 231 0.60 -12.04 14.77
N PRO A 232 1.31 -11.28 15.62
CA PRO A 232 1.13 -11.34 17.08
C PRO A 232 -0.10 -10.54 17.56
N TYR A 233 -0.95 -10.11 16.64
CA TYR A 233 -2.20 -9.40 16.85
C TYR A 233 -3.25 -9.91 15.86
N THR A 234 -4.51 -9.57 16.10
CA THR A 234 -5.61 -9.92 15.18
C THR A 234 -5.63 -8.93 14.01
N LEU A 235 -5.56 -9.44 12.79
CA LEU A 235 -5.72 -8.61 11.58
C LEU A 235 -7.09 -7.91 11.58
N PRO A 236 -7.20 -6.70 11.02
CA PRO A 236 -8.43 -5.90 11.07
C PRO A 236 -9.59 -6.51 10.26
N ALA A 237 -9.32 -7.50 9.42
CA ALA A 237 -10.34 -8.26 8.71
C ALA A 237 -9.87 -9.70 8.45
N THR A 238 -10.84 -10.62 8.36
CA THR A 238 -10.58 -11.98 7.88
C THR A 238 -10.45 -11.95 6.35
N PRO A 239 -9.33 -12.43 5.78
CA PRO A 239 -9.14 -12.52 4.34
C PRO A 239 -10.28 -13.28 3.65
N PHE A 240 -10.65 -12.85 2.44
CA PHE A 240 -11.45 -13.66 1.54
C PHE A 240 -10.66 -14.87 1.05
N PRO A 241 -11.36 -15.93 0.60
CA PRO A 241 -10.74 -16.96 -0.22
C PRO A 241 -9.99 -16.34 -1.41
N ALA A 242 -8.73 -16.73 -1.58
CA ALA A 242 -7.89 -16.21 -2.66
C ALA A 242 -8.37 -16.70 -4.03
N LEU A 243 -8.33 -15.80 -5.01
CA LEU A 243 -8.63 -16.08 -6.41
C LEU A 243 -7.31 -16.15 -7.20
N THR A 244 -7.09 -17.22 -7.94
CA THR A 244 -5.89 -17.46 -8.77
C THR A 244 -6.30 -18.00 -10.15
N THR A 245 -5.35 -18.31 -11.04
CA THR A 245 -5.61 -19.00 -12.32
C THR A 245 -4.99 -20.39 -12.35
N VAL A 246 -5.60 -21.27 -13.15
CA VAL A 246 -5.23 -22.69 -13.31
C VAL A 246 -3.82 -22.87 -13.91
N THR A 247 -3.31 -21.82 -14.57
CA THR A 247 -2.06 -21.86 -15.34
C THR A 247 -1.14 -20.67 -15.08
N GLY A 248 -1.41 -19.85 -14.05
CA GLY A 248 -0.67 -18.61 -13.82
C GLY A 248 -0.86 -17.57 -14.95
N ARG A 249 -1.94 -17.66 -15.73
CA ARG A 249 -2.28 -16.69 -16.78
C ARG A 249 -3.12 -15.55 -16.20
N GLY A 250 -2.58 -14.33 -16.15
CA GLY A 250 -3.37 -13.10 -16.02
C GLY A 250 -3.79 -12.68 -14.61
N LEU A 251 -4.14 -13.62 -13.72
CA LEU A 251 -4.38 -13.29 -12.31
C LEU A 251 -3.03 -13.31 -11.58
N THR A 252 -2.63 -12.15 -11.07
CA THR A 252 -1.45 -11.91 -10.22
C THR A 252 -0.08 -12.31 -10.80
N SER A 253 0.03 -12.71 -12.07
CA SER A 253 1.31 -13.14 -12.69
C SER A 253 1.98 -12.09 -13.56
N GLY A 254 1.42 -10.89 -13.66
CA GLY A 254 1.94 -9.82 -14.50
C GLY A 254 1.75 -10.03 -16.01
N THR A 255 1.35 -11.22 -16.48
CA THR A 255 1.10 -11.45 -17.91
C THR A 255 -0.20 -10.78 -18.35
N PRO A 256 -0.19 -9.81 -19.27
CA PRO A 256 -1.41 -9.14 -19.71
C PRO A 256 -2.35 -10.10 -20.44
N VAL A 257 -3.66 -9.96 -20.20
CA VAL A 257 -4.72 -10.68 -20.92
C VAL A 257 -5.46 -9.75 -21.86
N SER A 258 -5.90 -10.27 -23.01
CA SER A 258 -6.66 -9.45 -23.98
C SER A 258 -8.12 -9.28 -23.55
N THR A 259 -8.71 -8.12 -23.83
CA THR A 259 -10.15 -7.94 -23.64
C THR A 259 -10.96 -8.93 -24.46
N GLY A 260 -12.09 -9.38 -23.91
CA GLY A 260 -12.93 -10.41 -24.51
C GLY A 260 -12.43 -11.84 -24.33
N SER A 261 -11.18 -12.04 -23.91
CA SER A 261 -10.66 -13.36 -23.55
C SER A 261 -11.37 -13.91 -22.31
N VAL A 262 -11.37 -15.24 -22.17
CA VAL A 262 -11.83 -15.93 -20.97
C VAL A 262 -10.64 -16.32 -20.12
N ILE A 263 -10.70 -16.00 -18.83
CA ILE A 263 -9.69 -16.40 -17.85
C ILE A 263 -10.29 -17.46 -16.93
N PRO A 264 -9.63 -18.62 -16.75
CA PRO A 264 -10.13 -19.63 -15.85
C PRO A 264 -9.82 -19.23 -14.40
N LEU A 265 -10.81 -19.38 -13.54
CA LEU A 265 -10.73 -19.07 -12.13
C LEU A 265 -10.32 -20.31 -11.35
N MET A 266 -9.36 -20.15 -10.45
CA MET A 266 -9.06 -21.10 -9.40
C MET A 266 -9.32 -20.49 -8.04
N PHE A 267 -9.94 -21.28 -7.19
CA PHE A 267 -10.12 -20.97 -5.79
C PHE A 267 -9.12 -21.78 -4.98
N LYS A 268 -8.23 -21.11 -4.23
CA LYS A 268 -7.32 -21.82 -3.32
C LYS A 268 -8.15 -22.45 -2.20
N GLY A 269 -7.88 -23.72 -1.88
CA GLY A 269 -8.59 -24.45 -0.82
C GLY A 269 -9.76 -25.31 -1.29
N GLY A 270 -9.88 -25.60 -2.59
CA GLY A 270 -10.77 -26.65 -3.09
C GLY A 270 -12.24 -26.27 -3.16
N MET A 271 -12.58 -24.98 -3.30
CA MET A 271 -13.95 -24.60 -3.66
C MET A 271 -14.26 -25.09 -5.08
N GLY A 272 -14.80 -26.30 -5.18
CA GLY A 272 -15.44 -26.79 -6.40
C GLY A 272 -16.71 -25.99 -6.62
N MET A 273 -16.76 -25.19 -7.69
CA MET A 273 -17.96 -24.46 -8.07
C MET A 273 -18.82 -25.34 -8.98
N SER A 274 -20.03 -25.70 -8.54
CA SER A 274 -20.99 -26.37 -9.41
C SER A 274 -21.60 -25.39 -10.41
N ALA A 275 -22.13 -25.90 -11.54
CA ALA A 275 -22.86 -25.07 -12.50
C ALA A 275 -24.11 -24.41 -11.90
N GLU A 276 -24.69 -24.98 -10.84
CA GLU A 276 -25.80 -24.38 -10.09
C GLU A 276 -25.31 -23.15 -9.31
N THR A 277 -24.23 -23.34 -8.54
CA THR A 277 -23.60 -22.30 -7.72
C THR A 277 -23.13 -21.14 -8.59
N ALA A 278 -22.54 -21.43 -9.75
CA ALA A 278 -22.05 -20.41 -10.69
C ALA A 278 -23.18 -19.48 -11.20
N ARG A 279 -24.42 -19.97 -11.34
CA ARG A 279 -25.55 -19.13 -11.81
C ARG A 279 -25.94 -18.05 -10.82
N GLY A 280 -25.69 -18.26 -9.53
CA GLY A 280 -25.89 -17.26 -8.47
C GLY A 280 -24.72 -16.29 -8.32
N MET A 281 -23.67 -16.43 -9.13
CA MET A 281 -22.42 -15.68 -8.97
C MET A 281 -22.01 -14.93 -10.24
N SER A 282 -21.16 -13.93 -10.07
CA SER A 282 -20.57 -13.18 -11.19
C SER A 282 -19.15 -12.75 -10.87
N CYS A 283 -18.34 -12.57 -11.90
CA CYS A 283 -17.13 -11.77 -11.79
C CYS A 283 -17.51 -10.29 -11.81
N ASN A 284 -17.08 -9.60 -10.77
CA ASN A 284 -17.25 -8.17 -10.62
C ASN A 284 -15.90 -7.48 -10.84
N TRP A 285 -15.84 -6.67 -11.90
CA TRP A 285 -14.64 -6.00 -12.38
C TRP A 285 -14.66 -4.53 -11.93
N VAL A 286 -13.62 -4.13 -11.22
CA VAL A 286 -13.43 -2.78 -10.66
C VAL A 286 -12.16 -2.19 -11.25
N PHE A 287 -12.25 -0.98 -11.80
CA PHE A 287 -11.11 -0.27 -12.37
C PHE A 287 -11.34 1.24 -12.22
N GLY A 288 -10.39 1.90 -11.58
CA GLY A 288 -10.49 3.29 -11.19
C GLY A 288 -11.71 3.55 -10.30
N VAL A 289 -12.43 4.62 -10.63
CA VAL A 289 -13.71 5.00 -10.03
C VAL A 289 -14.87 4.84 -11.03
N GLU A 290 -14.66 4.07 -12.10
CA GLU A 290 -15.65 3.83 -13.15
C GLU A 290 -16.80 2.94 -12.66
N PRO A 291 -17.97 2.97 -13.34
CA PRO A 291 -19.02 2.00 -13.12
C PRO A 291 -18.49 0.58 -13.26
N GLN A 292 -18.73 -0.23 -12.22
CA GLN A 292 -18.26 -1.61 -12.18
C GLN A 292 -18.96 -2.45 -13.25
N VAL A 293 -18.23 -3.42 -13.79
CA VAL A 293 -18.75 -4.30 -14.83
C VAL A 293 -18.88 -5.69 -14.25
N ARG A 294 -20.03 -6.33 -14.47
CA ARG A 294 -20.26 -7.72 -14.08
C ARG A 294 -20.32 -8.62 -15.29
N THR A 295 -19.56 -9.71 -15.27
CA THR A 295 -19.64 -10.79 -16.25
C THR A 295 -20.08 -12.08 -15.58
N ARG A 296 -20.89 -12.87 -16.28
CA ARG A 296 -21.30 -14.19 -15.78
C ARG A 296 -20.09 -15.11 -15.67
N ILE A 297 -20.10 -15.97 -14.65
CA ILE A 297 -19.18 -17.09 -14.56
C ILE A 297 -19.68 -18.17 -15.52
N GLN A 298 -18.81 -18.64 -16.40
CA GLN A 298 -19.06 -19.73 -17.33
C GLN A 298 -18.34 -20.99 -16.83
N MET A 299 -18.84 -22.18 -17.17
CA MET A 299 -18.15 -23.43 -16.83
C MET A 299 -17.36 -23.88 -18.06
N GLY A 300 -16.06 -23.58 -18.06
CA GLY A 300 -15.10 -24.01 -19.07
C GLY A 300 -14.54 -25.41 -18.79
N ARG A 301 -13.65 -25.87 -19.67
CA ARG A 301 -12.99 -27.19 -19.54
C ARG A 301 -12.10 -27.30 -18.29
N GLU A 302 -11.51 -26.18 -17.89
CA GLU A 302 -10.60 -26.09 -16.73
C GLU A 302 -11.31 -25.67 -15.44
N GLY A 303 -12.64 -25.49 -15.47
CA GLY A 303 -13.46 -25.05 -14.35
C GLY A 303 -14.19 -23.72 -14.62
N PRO A 304 -14.62 -23.01 -13.56
CA PRO A 304 -15.30 -21.73 -13.71
C PRO A 304 -14.38 -20.69 -14.36
N GLU A 305 -14.89 -19.90 -15.28
CA GLU A 305 -14.12 -18.90 -16.04
C GLU A 305 -14.90 -17.59 -16.18
N CYS A 306 -14.17 -16.49 -16.37
CA CYS A 306 -14.75 -15.16 -16.57
C CYS A 306 -14.22 -14.50 -17.82
N GLN A 307 -15.14 -13.87 -18.55
CA GLN A 307 -14.78 -13.05 -19.70
C GLN A 307 -14.25 -11.70 -19.23
N VAL A 308 -13.08 -11.29 -19.72
CA VAL A 308 -12.51 -9.97 -19.45
C VAL A 308 -13.32 -8.90 -20.21
N PRO A 309 -13.93 -7.93 -19.53
CA PRO A 309 -14.81 -6.96 -20.19
C PRO A 309 -14.01 -5.96 -21.05
N ALA A 310 -14.51 -5.70 -22.26
CA ALA A 310 -13.92 -4.71 -23.17
C ALA A 310 -14.03 -3.27 -22.66
N GLN A 311 -14.89 -3.03 -21.66
CA GLN A 311 -15.07 -1.74 -21.01
C GLN A 311 -13.80 -1.23 -20.32
N ILE A 312 -12.93 -2.12 -19.83
CA ILE A 312 -11.67 -1.74 -19.17
C ILE A 312 -10.82 -0.90 -20.12
N THR A 313 -10.53 -1.42 -21.32
CA THR A 313 -9.69 -0.70 -22.30
C THR A 313 -10.42 0.47 -22.95
N ARG A 314 -11.75 0.39 -23.13
CA ARG A 314 -12.56 1.53 -23.61
C ARG A 314 -12.52 2.72 -22.66
N ALA A 315 -12.40 2.48 -21.35
CA ALA A 315 -12.20 3.50 -20.35
C ALA A 315 -10.71 3.92 -20.19
N ALA A 316 -9.84 3.49 -21.12
CA ALA A 316 -8.40 3.74 -21.11
C ALA A 316 -7.66 3.13 -19.91
N PHE A 317 -8.14 2.00 -19.40
CA PHE A 317 -7.44 1.22 -18.38
C PHE A 317 -6.70 0.02 -19.00
N THR A 318 -5.55 -0.32 -18.42
CA THR A 318 -4.76 -1.52 -18.70
C THR A 318 -4.62 -2.41 -17.46
N GLN A 319 -5.43 -2.15 -16.43
CA GLN A 319 -5.45 -2.91 -15.18
C GLN A 319 -6.87 -2.92 -14.62
N ALA A 320 -7.25 -4.02 -13.98
CA ALA A 320 -8.49 -4.11 -13.22
C ALA A 320 -8.34 -5.06 -12.02
N VAL A 321 -9.20 -4.86 -11.03
CA VAL A 321 -9.39 -5.75 -9.89
C VAL A 321 -10.64 -6.58 -10.13
N VAL A 322 -10.56 -7.89 -9.94
CA VAL A 322 -11.71 -8.80 -10.06
C VAL A 322 -12.06 -9.46 -8.74
N PHE A 323 -13.36 -9.49 -8.45
CA PHE A 323 -13.96 -10.22 -7.34
C PHE A 323 -14.94 -11.26 -7.87
N VAL A 324 -15.14 -12.35 -7.14
CA VAL A 324 -16.30 -13.23 -7.32
C VAL A 324 -17.36 -12.84 -6.30
N VAL A 325 -18.58 -12.56 -6.74
CA VAL A 325 -19.69 -12.11 -5.87
C VAL A 325 -20.93 -12.99 -6.01
N ASN A 326 -21.74 -13.14 -4.94
CA ASN A 326 -22.94 -13.98 -4.86
C ASN A 326 -24.29 -13.24 -5.05
N GLN A 327 -24.25 -11.93 -5.31
CA GLN A 327 -25.43 -11.09 -5.49
C GLN A 327 -25.20 -10.12 -6.65
N GLN A 328 -26.27 -9.66 -7.32
CA GLN A 328 -26.19 -8.63 -8.36
C GLN A 328 -25.98 -7.22 -7.78
N ARG A 329 -25.12 -7.11 -6.77
CA ARG A 329 -24.67 -5.86 -6.17
C ARG A 329 -23.18 -5.70 -6.42
N ASP A 330 -22.76 -4.45 -6.57
CA ASP A 330 -21.35 -4.09 -6.76
C ASP A 330 -20.60 -4.17 -5.44
N VAL A 331 -19.28 -4.31 -5.51
CA VAL A 331 -18.41 -4.25 -4.33
C VAL A 331 -18.08 -2.79 -4.08
N THR A 332 -18.34 -2.29 -2.87
CA THR A 332 -18.00 -0.90 -2.54
C THR A 332 -16.91 -0.88 -1.48
N LEU A 333 -16.30 0.29 -1.27
CA LEU A 333 -15.33 0.48 -0.19
C LEU A 333 -15.88 0.13 1.19
N ASP A 334 -17.19 0.29 1.40
CA ASP A 334 -17.85 0.15 2.70
C ASP A 334 -18.75 -1.09 2.81
N ASP A 335 -18.95 -1.82 1.71
CA ASP A 335 -19.77 -3.03 1.66
C ASP A 335 -19.17 -4.06 0.71
N ASP A 336 -18.67 -5.13 1.30
CA ASP A 336 -18.05 -6.28 0.64
C ASP A 336 -18.74 -7.60 1.01
N LYS A 337 -19.94 -7.54 1.60
CA LYS A 337 -20.66 -8.72 2.12
C LYS A 337 -21.09 -9.71 1.03
N ASN A 338 -21.15 -9.25 -0.21
CA ASN A 338 -21.43 -10.04 -1.39
C ASN A 338 -20.18 -10.75 -1.96
N VAL A 339 -18.96 -10.40 -1.50
CA VAL A 339 -17.72 -10.99 -1.98
C VAL A 339 -17.56 -12.41 -1.46
N VAL A 340 -17.38 -13.34 -2.40
CA VAL A 340 -17.15 -14.77 -2.16
C VAL A 340 -15.65 -15.09 -2.22
N ALA A 341 -14.92 -14.45 -3.13
CA ALA A 341 -13.49 -14.63 -3.31
C ALA A 341 -12.85 -13.42 -4.01
N GLY A 342 -11.52 -13.32 -3.89
CA GLY A 342 -10.72 -12.23 -4.42
C GLY A 342 -10.33 -11.21 -3.34
N PRO A 343 -9.93 -9.99 -3.70
CA PRO A 343 -9.66 -9.56 -5.07
C PRO A 343 -8.51 -10.32 -5.71
N ALA A 344 -8.43 -10.23 -7.03
CA ALA A 344 -7.20 -10.50 -7.75
C ALA A 344 -6.99 -9.42 -8.81
N THR A 345 -5.73 -9.04 -9.01
CA THR A 345 -5.35 -8.03 -10.00
C THR A 345 -5.10 -8.69 -11.34
N ILE A 346 -5.62 -8.09 -12.40
CA ILE A 346 -5.33 -8.44 -13.78
C ILE A 346 -4.69 -7.27 -14.51
N PHE A 347 -3.75 -7.59 -15.39
CA PHE A 347 -3.25 -6.66 -16.40
C PHE A 347 -3.95 -6.94 -17.72
N VAL A 348 -4.37 -5.88 -18.42
CA VAL A 348 -5.09 -5.99 -19.68
C VAL A 348 -4.24 -5.39 -20.77
N SER A 349 -3.97 -6.17 -21.82
CA SER A 349 -3.34 -5.62 -23.02
C SER A 349 -4.33 -4.68 -23.69
N GLY A 350 -3.96 -3.42 -23.93
CA GLY A 350 -4.72 -2.57 -24.84
C GLY A 350 -4.82 -3.24 -26.21
N GLU A 351 -5.94 -3.07 -26.93
CA GLU A 351 -5.99 -3.44 -28.34
C GLU A 351 -4.80 -2.77 -29.03
N SER A 352 -3.90 -3.57 -29.59
CA SER A 352 -2.78 -3.02 -30.34
C SER A 352 -3.36 -2.13 -31.43
N ARG A 353 -3.06 -0.83 -31.42
CA ARG A 353 -3.27 0.05 -32.58
C ARG A 353 -2.36 -0.32 -33.76
N MET A 354 -1.78 -1.52 -33.79
CA MET A 354 -1.12 -2.11 -34.95
C MET A 354 -2.17 -2.71 -35.89
N GLY A 355 -2.93 -1.83 -36.54
CA GLY A 355 -3.93 -2.23 -37.54
C GLY A 355 -4.33 -1.12 -38.53
N ALA A 356 -3.75 0.07 -38.40
CA ALA A 356 -4.03 1.20 -39.29
C ALA A 356 -2.78 1.62 -40.08
N SER A 357 -2.06 0.67 -40.69
CA SER A 357 -1.29 0.97 -41.91
C SER A 357 -2.22 0.82 -43.12
N GLY A 358 -3.27 1.64 -43.16
CA GLY A 358 -4.07 1.85 -44.35
C GLY A 358 -3.38 2.91 -45.21
N SER A 359 -2.92 2.48 -46.38
CA SER A 359 -2.82 3.27 -47.62
C SER A 359 -2.76 4.81 -47.49
N ARG A 360 -1.60 5.38 -47.80
CA ARG A 360 -1.56 6.62 -48.59
C ARG A 360 -0.79 6.37 -49.87
N GLN A 361 -1.55 6.30 -50.96
CA GLN A 361 -1.14 6.87 -52.23
C GLN A 361 -0.89 8.37 -51.99
N GLU A 362 0.31 8.85 -52.33
CA GLU A 362 0.56 9.74 -53.47
C GLU A 362 2.04 9.64 -53.85
#